data_AF-A0A3B9UT70-F1
#
_entry.id   AF-A0A3B9UT70-F1
#
_cell.length_a   1.000
_cell.length_b   1.000
_cell.length_c   1.000
_cell.angle_alpha   90.00
_cell.angle_beta   90.00
_cell.angle_gamma   90.00
#
_symmetry.space_group_name_H-M   'P 1'
#
loop_
_entity.id
_entity.type
_entity.pdbx_description
1 polymer ?
#
loop_
_entity_poly.entity_id
_entity_poly.type
_entity_poly.pdbx_seq_one_letter_code
_entity_poly.pdbx_strand_id
1 'polypeptide(L)'
;MLLHFSSDAAKTLKDFDSLISRLPQTYNALTTEQMVLTILTNYLFPSFFLLIPIMCSTLLGASSFVGEKEHKTMETLLYTPISIEELFKAKLLGVFIPTYVITLMCSIIFGIIINIGGLLYFHKSIFPNIKWILIILYLTPAVAILGL
;
A
#
# COMPACT_ATOMS: atom_id res chain seq x y z
N MET A 1 -32.54 0.30 -29.39
CA MET A 1 -31.46 -0.26 -28.54
C MET A 1 -30.31 0.73 -28.32
N LEU A 2 -29.88 1.52 -29.32
CA LEU A 2 -28.77 2.50 -29.17
C LEU A 2 -29.09 3.77 -28.36
N LEU A 3 -30.37 4.10 -28.09
CA LEU A 3 -30.75 5.29 -27.33
C LEU A 3 -30.64 5.12 -25.79
N HIS A 4 -30.66 3.88 -25.28
CA HIS A 4 -30.51 3.63 -23.83
C HIS A 4 -29.08 3.84 -23.36
N PHE A 5 -28.09 3.46 -24.19
CA PHE A 5 -26.66 3.60 -23.89
C PHE A 5 -26.21 5.07 -23.76
N SER A 6 -26.82 5.96 -24.55
CA SER A 6 -26.54 7.41 -24.50
C SER A 6 -27.11 8.07 -23.23
N SER A 7 -28.28 7.62 -22.77
CA SER A 7 -28.91 8.12 -21.54
C SER A 7 -28.12 7.72 -20.29
N ASP A 8 -27.63 6.49 -20.23
CA ASP A 8 -26.79 6.01 -19.13
C ASP A 8 -25.42 6.70 -19.11
N ALA A 9 -24.79 6.91 -20.27
CA ALA A 9 -23.55 7.69 -20.36
C ALA A 9 -23.75 9.15 -19.91
N ALA A 10 -24.84 9.79 -20.32
CA ALA A 10 -25.18 11.15 -19.90
C ALA A 10 -25.50 11.26 -18.40
N LYS A 11 -26.18 10.25 -17.82
CA LYS A 11 -26.37 10.15 -16.37
C LYS A 11 -25.05 9.98 -15.63
N THR A 12 -24.17 9.12 -16.12
CA THR A 12 -22.86 8.88 -15.51
C THR A 12 -22.04 10.17 -15.49
N LEU A 13 -22.02 10.93 -16.58
CA LEU A 13 -21.33 12.23 -16.63
C LEU A 13 -21.93 13.24 -15.64
N LYS A 14 -23.27 13.30 -15.53
CA LYS A 14 -23.97 14.16 -14.55
C LYS A 14 -23.70 13.76 -13.09
N ASP A 15 -23.62 12.46 -12.82
CA ASP A 15 -23.30 11.94 -11.48
C ASP A 15 -21.84 12.25 -11.13
N PHE A 16 -20.91 12.15 -12.09
CA PHE A 16 -19.52 12.58 -11.90
C PHE A 16 -19.42 14.09 -11.62
N ASP A 17 -20.16 14.93 -12.34
CA ASP A 17 -20.22 16.37 -12.05
C ASP A 17 -20.79 16.65 -10.64
N SER A 18 -21.78 15.86 -10.22
CA SER A 18 -22.36 15.97 -8.87
C SER A 18 -21.40 15.53 -7.76
N LEU A 19 -20.47 14.61 -8.04
CA LEU A 19 -19.40 14.22 -7.12
C LEU A 19 -18.29 15.28 -7.06
N ILE A 20 -17.94 15.87 -8.21
CA ILE A 20 -16.96 16.96 -8.29
C ILE A 20 -17.43 18.18 -7.50
N SER A 21 -18.72 18.53 -7.60
CA SER A 21 -19.30 19.68 -6.86
C SER A 21 -19.39 19.49 -5.34
N ARG A 22 -19.25 18.24 -4.84
CA ARG A 22 -19.21 17.92 -3.40
C ARG A 22 -17.79 17.90 -2.81
N LEU A 23 -16.76 18.07 -3.64
CA LEU A 23 -15.38 18.16 -3.16
C LEU A 23 -15.11 19.52 -2.51
N PRO A 24 -14.30 19.58 -1.44
CA PRO A 24 -14.11 20.80 -0.67
C PRO A 24 -13.50 21.92 -1.52
N GLN A 25 -13.91 23.17 -1.24
CA GLN A 25 -13.64 24.33 -2.10
C GLN A 25 -12.16 24.66 -2.35
N THR A 26 -11.23 24.05 -1.62
CA THR A 26 -9.77 24.13 -1.81
C THR A 26 -9.32 23.64 -3.20
N TYR A 27 -10.12 22.81 -3.88
CA TYR A 27 -9.80 22.24 -5.19
C TYR A 27 -10.26 23.11 -6.38
N ASN A 28 -11.08 24.14 -6.16
CA ASN A 28 -11.61 24.98 -7.25
C ASN A 28 -10.55 25.90 -7.90
N ALA A 29 -9.40 26.10 -7.26
CA ALA A 29 -8.29 26.90 -7.77
C ALA A 29 -7.23 26.09 -8.54
N LEU A 30 -7.39 24.77 -8.62
CA LEU A 30 -6.43 23.85 -9.23
C LEU A 30 -6.94 23.36 -10.59
N THR A 31 -6.03 23.20 -11.56
CA THR A 31 -6.36 22.57 -12.85
C THR A 31 -6.86 21.14 -12.63
N THR A 32 -7.76 20.63 -13.49
CA THR A 32 -8.33 19.27 -13.39
C THR A 32 -7.26 18.18 -13.19
N GLU A 33 -6.11 18.31 -13.87
CA GLU A 33 -4.98 17.39 -13.73
C GLU A 33 -4.35 17.40 -12.33
N GLN A 34 -4.16 18.59 -11.76
CA GLN A 34 -3.62 18.80 -10.42
C GLN A 34 -4.56 18.26 -9.33
N MET A 35 -5.87 18.42 -9.54
CA MET A 35 -6.89 17.88 -8.66
C MET A 35 -6.86 16.35 -8.63
N VAL A 36 -6.84 15.70 -9.80
CA VAL A 36 -6.76 14.24 -9.91
C VAL A 36 -5.49 13.72 -9.24
N LEU A 37 -4.33 14.32 -9.52
CA LEU A 37 -3.04 13.92 -8.91
C LEU A 37 -3.09 14.02 -7.37
N THR A 38 -3.72 15.08 -6.84
CA THR A 38 -3.83 15.31 -5.39
C THR A 38 -4.74 14.28 -4.72
N ILE A 39 -5.87 13.94 -5.35
CA ILE A 39 -6.81 12.93 -4.85
C ILE A 39 -6.15 11.55 -4.87
N LEU A 40 -5.53 11.17 -5.98
CA LEU A 40 -4.86 9.88 -6.12
C LEU A 40 -3.76 9.71 -5.08
N THR A 41 -2.92 10.74 -4.90
CA THR A 41 -1.76 10.67 -4.00
C THR A 41 -2.14 10.69 -2.52
N ASN A 42 -3.24 11.35 -2.14
CA ASN A 42 -3.66 11.45 -0.74
C ASN A 42 -4.63 10.36 -0.28
N TYR A 43 -5.41 9.76 -1.20
CA TYR A 43 -6.48 8.83 -0.82
C TYR A 43 -6.31 7.43 -1.43
N LEU A 44 -5.94 7.35 -2.71
CA LEU A 44 -5.92 6.06 -3.42
C LEU A 44 -4.58 5.33 -3.26
N PHE A 45 -3.47 6.02 -3.54
CA PHE A 45 -2.12 5.45 -3.48
C PHE A 45 -1.69 4.99 -2.08
N PRO A 46 -2.00 5.69 -0.97
CA PRO A 46 -1.72 5.19 0.37
C PRO A 46 -2.36 3.82 0.63
N SER A 47 -3.62 3.64 0.22
CA SER A 47 -4.35 2.38 0.38
C SER A 47 -3.73 1.26 -0.44
N PHE A 48 -3.33 1.52 -1.68
CA PHE A 48 -2.62 0.53 -2.50
C PHE A 48 -1.22 0.21 -2.00
N PHE A 49 -0.50 1.19 -1.45
CA PHE A 49 0.82 0.99 -0.89
C PHE A 49 0.79 0.00 0.28
N LEU A 50 -0.24 0.08 1.14
CA LEU A 50 -0.44 -0.86 2.25
C LEU A 50 -0.72 -2.29 1.81
N LEU A 51 -1.13 -2.52 0.57
CA LEU A 51 -1.37 -3.86 0.03
C LEU A 51 -0.05 -4.63 -0.13
N ILE A 52 1.05 -3.93 -0.44
CA ILE A 52 2.39 -4.52 -0.64
C ILE A 52 2.89 -5.26 0.62
N PRO A 53 2.98 -4.62 1.81
CA PRO A 53 3.46 -5.31 3.01
C PRO A 53 2.52 -6.44 3.44
N ILE A 54 1.20 -6.29 3.28
CA ILE A 54 0.22 -7.37 3.59
C ILE A 54 0.51 -8.60 2.75
N MET A 55 0.62 -8.42 1.43
CA MET A 55 0.83 -9.55 0.53
C MET A 55 2.19 -10.22 0.77
N CYS A 56 3.24 -9.41 0.97
CA CYS A 56 4.58 -9.93 1.23
C CYS A 56 4.65 -10.70 2.55
N SER A 57 4.07 -10.18 3.65
CA SER A 57 4.09 -10.85 4.95
C SER A 57 3.32 -12.17 4.91
N THR A 58 2.13 -12.20 4.30
CA THR A 58 1.33 -13.42 4.21
C THR A 58 1.98 -14.47 3.33
N LEU A 59 2.54 -14.07 2.18
CA LEU A 59 3.22 -15.01 1.27
C LEU A 59 4.48 -15.61 1.91
N LEU A 60 5.33 -14.76 2.49
CA LEU A 60 6.58 -15.20 3.13
C LEU A 60 6.28 -16.02 4.40
N GLY A 61 5.31 -15.61 5.21
CA GLY A 61 4.84 -16.35 6.38
C GLY A 61 4.32 -17.73 6.02
N ALA A 62 3.39 -17.82 5.07
CA ALA A 62 2.84 -19.09 4.60
C ALA A 62 3.95 -20.00 4.05
N SER A 63 4.87 -19.47 3.25
CA SER A 63 5.99 -20.24 2.71
C SER A 63 6.93 -20.77 3.80
N SER A 64 7.14 -20.00 4.88
CA SER A 64 7.98 -20.40 6.00
C SER A 64 7.34 -21.51 6.85
N PHE A 65 6.01 -21.53 7.01
CA PHE A 65 5.32 -22.63 7.71
C PHE A 65 5.17 -23.89 6.85
N VAL A 66 4.78 -23.73 5.58
CA VAL A 66 4.60 -24.86 4.67
C VAL A 66 5.94 -25.50 4.34
N GLY A 67 7.00 -24.72 4.10
CA GLY A 67 8.34 -25.25 3.82
C GLY A 67 8.87 -26.13 4.94
N GLU A 68 8.75 -25.71 6.19
CA GLU A 68 9.20 -26.53 7.32
C GLU A 68 8.33 -27.77 7.54
N LYS A 69 7.04 -27.71 7.19
CA LYS A 69 6.14 -28.87 7.23
C LYS A 69 6.53 -29.91 6.18
N GLU A 70 6.81 -29.49 4.95
CA GLU A 70 7.22 -30.37 3.84
C GLU A 70 8.56 -31.07 4.14
N HIS A 71 9.51 -30.36 4.76
CA HIS A 71 10.79 -30.94 5.15
C HIS A 71 10.76 -31.76 6.46
N LYS A 72 9.60 -31.89 7.11
CA LYS A 72 9.41 -32.56 8.42
C LYS A 72 10.35 -32.04 9.53
N THR A 73 10.85 -30.81 9.38
CA THR A 73 11.79 -30.22 10.33
C THR A 73 11.10 -29.59 11.53
N MET A 74 9.80 -29.30 11.43
CA MET A 74 9.02 -28.75 12.57
C MET A 74 9.02 -29.68 13.78
N GLU A 75 8.91 -30.99 13.56
CA GLU A 75 8.95 -31.99 14.65
C GLU A 75 10.32 -31.98 15.33
N THR A 76 11.40 -31.92 14.54
CA THR A 76 12.78 -31.86 15.06
C THR A 76 13.08 -30.55 15.78
N LEU A 77 12.52 -29.42 15.32
CA LEU A 77 12.64 -28.11 15.97
C LEU A 77 12.00 -28.11 17.36
N LEU A 78 10.88 -28.81 17.55
CA LEU A 78 10.23 -28.95 18.85
C LEU A 78 11.05 -29.75 19.88
N TYR A 79 12.00 -30.58 19.44
CA TYR A 79 12.89 -31.33 20.32
C TYR A 79 14.15 -30.57 20.73
N THR A 80 14.36 -29.36 20.18
CA THR A 80 15.47 -28.51 20.62
C THR A 80 15.15 -27.85 21.97
N PRO A 81 16.15 -27.55 22.82
CA PRO A 81 15.96 -26.91 24.12
C PRO A 81 15.61 -25.40 24.00
N ILE A 82 14.83 -25.02 22.99
CA ILE A 82 14.34 -23.67 22.73
C ILE A 82 12.85 -23.61 23.06
N SER A 83 12.39 -22.51 23.65
CA SER A 83 10.96 -22.33 23.90
C SER A 83 10.20 -22.08 22.60
N ILE A 84 8.94 -22.53 22.54
CA ILE A 84 8.04 -22.31 21.38
C ILE A 84 7.88 -20.81 21.07
N GLU A 85 7.91 -19.95 22.08
CA GLU A 85 7.81 -18.50 21.91
C GLU A 85 9.04 -17.88 21.24
N GLU A 86 10.24 -18.32 21.62
CA GLU A 86 11.49 -17.85 21.01
C GLU A 86 11.59 -18.27 19.55
N LEU A 87 11.16 -19.51 19.25
CA LEU A 87 11.08 -20.01 17.89
C LEU A 87 10.14 -19.16 17.03
N PHE A 88 8.94 -18.86 17.56
CA PHE A 88 7.97 -18.03 16.85
C PHE A 88 8.51 -16.61 16.60
N LYS A 89 9.14 -15.98 17.60
CA LYS A 89 9.76 -14.65 17.46
C LYS A 89 10.87 -14.63 16.42
N ALA A 90 11.72 -15.66 16.39
CA ALA A 90 12.79 -15.77 15.40
C ALA A 90 12.24 -15.89 13.98
N LYS A 91 11.19 -16.70 13.77
CA LYS A 91 10.52 -16.82 12.48
C LYS A 91 9.82 -15.53 12.06
N LEU A 92 9.14 -14.87 13.00
CA LEU A 92 8.48 -13.59 12.77
C LEU A 92 9.47 -12.52 12.32
N LEU A 93 10.62 -12.40 12.99
CA LEU A 93 11.70 -11.51 12.57
C LEU A 93 12.29 -11.90 11.20
N GLY A 94 12.45 -13.21 10.94
CA GLY A 94 12.95 -13.74 9.67
C GLY A 94 12.08 -13.39 8.46
N VAL A 95 10.76 -13.28 8.63
CA VAL A 95 9.82 -12.85 7.58
C VAL A 95 9.63 -11.33 7.54
N PHE A 96 9.63 -10.69 8.72
CA PHE A 96 9.44 -9.25 8.85
C PHE A 96 10.55 -8.45 8.16
N ILE A 97 11.82 -8.82 8.36
CA ILE A 97 12.98 -8.12 7.79
C ILE A 97 12.91 -8.05 6.24
N PRO A 98 12.79 -9.17 5.50
CA PRO A 98 12.71 -9.12 4.05
C PRO A 98 11.45 -8.39 3.57
N THR A 99 10.31 -8.55 4.25
CA THR A 99 9.07 -7.81 3.94
C THR A 99 9.26 -6.30 4.04
N TYR A 100 9.89 -5.84 5.12
CA TYR A 100 10.15 -4.43 5.35
C TYR A 100 11.12 -3.85 4.32
N VAL A 101 12.19 -4.58 4.00
CA VAL A 101 13.16 -4.17 2.96
C VAL A 101 12.50 -4.01 1.59
N ILE A 102 11.65 -4.97 1.18
CA ILE A 102 10.92 -4.89 -0.08
C ILE A 102 10.00 -3.66 -0.09
N THR A 103 9.28 -3.42 1.01
CA THR A 103 8.34 -2.30 1.11
C THR A 103 9.06 -0.95 1.07
N LEU A 104 10.23 -0.84 1.70
CA LEU A 104 11.08 0.35 1.62
C LEU A 104 11.57 0.61 0.19
N MET A 105 12.03 -0.42 -0.52
CA MET A 105 12.45 -0.28 -1.91
C MET A 105 11.29 0.20 -2.80
N CYS A 106 10.11 -0.39 -2.65
CA CYS A 106 8.90 0.07 -3.35
C CYS A 106 8.57 1.53 -3.02
N SER A 107 8.71 1.95 -1.76
CA SER A 107 8.46 3.33 -1.36
C SER A 107 9.43 4.32 -2.01
N ILE A 108 10.70 3.96 -2.17
CA ILE A 108 11.70 4.83 -2.81
C ILE A 108 11.34 5.03 -4.28
N ILE A 109 11.06 3.93 -4.99
CA ILE A 109 10.68 3.96 -6.41
C ILE A 109 9.39 4.77 -6.59
N PHE A 110 8.39 4.53 -5.75
CA PHE A 110 7.12 5.26 -5.78
C PHE A 110 7.32 6.76 -5.51
N GLY A 111 8.14 7.11 -4.51
CA GLY A 111 8.45 8.50 -4.19
C GLY A 111 9.11 9.24 -5.35
N ILE A 112 10.02 8.58 -6.09
CA ILE A 112 10.65 9.15 -7.29
C ILE A 112 9.61 9.43 -8.38
N ILE A 113 8.71 8.48 -8.66
CA ILE A 113 7.67 8.63 -9.68
C ILE A 113 6.73 9.79 -9.35
N ILE A 114 6.27 9.88 -8.10
CA ILE A 114 5.39 10.98 -7.67
C ILE A 114 6.11 12.32 -7.69
N ASN A 115 7.40 12.36 -7.34
CA ASN A 115 8.15 13.61 -7.35
C ASN A 115 8.35 14.13 -8.79
N ILE A 116 8.61 13.25 -9.75
CA ILE A 116 8.67 13.61 -11.18
C ILE A 116 7.33 14.20 -11.64
N GLY A 117 6.21 13.55 -11.29
CA GLY A 117 4.88 14.08 -11.60
C GLY A 117 4.60 15.43 -10.92
N GLY A 118 4.97 15.58 -9.65
CA GLY A 118 4.81 16.83 -8.91
C GLY A 118 5.62 17.99 -9.49
N LEU A 119 6.85 17.72 -9.93
CA LEU A 119 7.70 18.72 -10.56
C LEU A 119 7.10 19.22 -11.89
N LEU A 120 6.54 18.31 -12.70
CA LEU A 120 5.94 18.64 -13.99
C LEU A 120 4.67 19.49 -13.86
N TYR A 121 3.78 19.16 -12.92
CA TYR A 121 2.45 19.77 -12.83
C TYR A 121 2.34 20.91 -11.80
N PHE A 122 3.08 20.83 -10.69
CA PHE A 122 2.99 21.79 -9.59
C PHE A 122 4.24 22.65 -9.43
N HIS A 123 5.33 22.33 -10.14
CA HIS A 123 6.66 22.93 -9.94
C HIS A 123 7.14 22.86 -8.47
N LYS A 124 6.57 21.92 -7.69
CA LYS A 124 6.87 21.68 -6.29
C LYS A 124 6.91 20.18 -6.00
N SER A 125 7.82 19.80 -5.12
CA SER A 125 7.93 18.43 -4.59
C SER A 125 6.70 18.12 -3.75
N ILE A 126 5.77 17.31 -4.28
CA ILE A 126 4.56 16.84 -3.54
C ILE A 126 4.95 15.78 -2.49
N PHE A 127 6.08 15.12 -2.73
CA PHE A 127 6.68 14.10 -1.88
C PHE A 127 8.04 14.61 -1.36
N PRO A 128 8.46 14.38 -0.10
CA PRO A 128 7.76 13.62 0.95
C PRO A 128 6.79 14.46 1.78
N ASN A 129 5.60 13.90 2.05
CA ASN A 129 4.62 14.46 2.99
C ASN A 129 4.71 13.74 4.35
N ILE A 130 4.40 14.44 5.44
CA ILE A 130 4.37 13.88 6.80
C ILE A 130 3.51 12.61 6.89
N LYS A 131 2.40 12.56 6.13
CA LYS A 131 1.48 11.41 6.09
C LYS A 131 2.16 10.15 5.56
N TRP A 132 2.92 10.28 4.48
CA TRP A 132 3.62 9.15 3.85
C TRP A 132 4.71 8.59 4.74
N ILE A 133 5.47 9.46 5.40
CA ILE A 133 6.45 9.05 6.42
C ILE A 133 5.77 8.28 7.56
N LEU A 134 4.63 8.77 8.04
CA LEU A 134 3.87 8.09 9.09
C LEU A 134 3.34 6.71 8.63
N ILE A 135 2.91 6.60 7.37
CA ILE A 135 2.50 5.33 6.77
C ILE A 135 3.66 4.34 6.73
N ILE A 136 4.81 4.74 6.16
CA ILE A 136 5.97 3.85 5.95
C ILE A 136 6.61 3.45 7.29
N LEU A 137 6.68 4.38 8.25
CA LEU A 137 7.38 4.17 9.51
C LEU A 137 6.49 3.48 10.56
N TYR A 138 5.17 3.71 10.56
CA TYR A 138 4.28 3.23 11.61
C TYR A 138 3.28 2.20 11.11
N LEU A 139 2.58 2.49 10.01
CA LEU A 139 1.50 1.64 9.51
C LEU A 139 2.05 0.38 8.82
N THR A 140 3.08 0.53 7.98
CA THR A 140 3.74 -0.59 7.30
C THR A 140 4.24 -1.68 8.26
N PRO A 141 5.03 -1.37 9.32
CA PRO A 141 5.50 -2.42 10.22
C PRO A 141 4.34 -3.04 11.02
N ALA A 142 3.34 -2.27 11.44
CA ALA A 142 2.17 -2.80 12.13
C ALA A 142 1.42 -3.83 11.25
N VAL A 143 1.20 -3.48 9.99
CA VAL A 143 0.47 -4.31 9.04
C VAL A 143 1.28 -5.56 8.63
N ALA A 144 2.59 -5.43 8.47
CA ALA A 144 3.46 -6.58 8.15
C ALA A 144 3.51 -7.61 9.30
N ILE A 145 3.42 -7.16 10.56
CA ILE A 145 3.35 -8.06 11.73
C ILE A 145 1.98 -8.72 11.81
N LEU A 146 0.90 -7.99 11.55
CA LEU A 146 -0.48 -8.53 11.59
C LEU A 146 -0.79 -9.50 10.45
N GLY A 147 -0.09 -9.40 9.31
CA GLY A 147 -0.30 -10.25 8.16
C GLY A 147 0.47 -11.58 8.18
N LEU A 148 1.25 -11.85 9.23
CA LEU A 148 1.93 -13.12 9.48
C LEU A 148 1.03 -14.07 10.29
#